data_AF-A0A4Y8C8J7-F1
#
_entry.id   AF-A0A4Y8C8J7-F1
#
_cell.length_a   1.000
_cell.length_b   1.000
_cell.length_c   1.000
_cell.angle_alpha   90.00
_cell.angle_beta   90.00
_cell.angle_gamma   90.00
#
_symmetry.space_group_name_H-M   'P 1'
#
loop_
_entity.id
_entity.type
_entity.pdbx_description
1 polymer ?
#
loop_
_entity_poly.entity_id
_entity_poly.type
_entity_poly.pdbx_seq_one_letter_code
_entity_poly.pdbx_strand_id
1 'polypeptide(L)'
;LDKEKNIILQNQEALKNPKLLSIISLDKIRDELEFEGRFYAVKIIAHNEKTIVSAIDISDEKRNERLASMGSVAAHLAHEIRNPIGSISLLASTLFARSELKNKHIVLEIQKAIARVER
;
A
#
# COMPACT_ATOMS: atom_id res chain seq x y z
N LEU A 1 -18.94 13.10 24.98
CA LEU A 1 -18.96 12.30 26.21
C LEU A 1 -18.90 13.24 27.42
N ASP A 2 -19.62 12.93 28.49
CA ASP A 2 -19.48 13.61 29.79
C ASP A 2 -18.25 13.09 30.56
N LYS A 3 -18.09 13.53 31.83
CA LYS A 3 -17.02 13.06 32.73
C LYS A 3 -17.06 11.55 33.00
N GLU A 4 -18.23 10.94 32.92
CA GLU A 4 -18.47 9.51 33.15
C GLU A 4 -18.34 8.69 31.85
N LYS A 5 -17.95 9.34 30.75
CA LYS A 5 -17.85 8.77 29.39
C LYS A 5 -19.20 8.37 28.76
N ASN A 6 -20.32 8.93 29.23
CA ASN A 6 -21.63 8.73 28.60
C ASN A 6 -21.81 9.57 27.33
N ILE A 7 -22.52 9.04 26.35
CA ILE A 7 -22.80 9.73 25.08
C ILE A 7 -23.89 10.79 25.30
N ILE A 8 -23.50 12.06 25.28
CA ILE A 8 -24.44 13.18 25.39
C ILE A 8 -25.03 13.55 24.01
N LEU A 9 -24.20 13.48 22.95
CA LEU A 9 -24.54 13.91 21.60
C LEU A 9 -23.87 12.99 20.58
N GLN A 10 -24.60 12.64 19.52
CA GLN A 10 -24.12 11.87 18.38
C GLN A 10 -24.87 12.28 17.10
N ASN A 11 -24.19 12.24 15.95
CA ASN A 11 -24.83 12.51 14.66
C ASN A 11 -25.50 11.23 14.09
N GLN A 12 -26.26 11.38 13.01
CA GLN A 12 -26.96 10.26 12.38
C GLN A 12 -26.02 9.17 11.85
N GLU A 13 -24.82 9.51 11.41
CA GLU A 13 -23.83 8.53 10.94
C GLU A 13 -23.23 7.70 12.08
N ALA A 14 -22.99 8.32 13.24
CA ALA A 14 -22.53 7.61 14.43
C ALA A 14 -23.58 6.61 14.95
N LEU A 15 -24.87 6.95 14.81
CA LEU A 15 -25.98 6.04 15.14
C LEU A 15 -25.99 4.76 14.29
N LYS A 16 -25.50 4.82 13.05
CA LYS A 16 -25.42 3.65 12.16
C LYS A 16 -24.30 2.68 12.55
N ASN A 17 -23.26 3.19 13.23
CA ASN A 17 -22.05 2.44 13.56
C ASN A 17 -21.74 2.45 15.07
N PRO A 18 -22.64 1.95 15.94
CA PRO A 18 -22.43 1.98 17.40
C PRO A 18 -21.22 1.14 17.83
N LYS A 19 -20.91 0.08 17.08
CA LYS A 19 -19.76 -0.80 17.32
C LYS A 19 -18.43 -0.09 17.10
N LEU A 20 -18.37 0.86 16.18
CA LEU A 20 -17.17 1.66 15.91
C LEU A 20 -16.75 2.43 17.16
N LEU A 21 -17.70 3.01 17.91
CA LEU A 21 -17.38 3.72 19.14
C LEU A 21 -16.78 2.81 20.22
N SER A 22 -17.20 1.54 20.28
CA SER A 22 -16.74 0.58 21.30
C SER A 22 -15.27 0.16 21.14
N ILE A 23 -14.73 0.26 19.92
CA ILE A 23 -13.33 -0.09 19.62
C ILE A 23 -12.39 1.12 19.68
N ILE A 24 -12.94 2.34 19.75
CA ILE A 24 -12.14 3.56 19.86
C ILE A 24 -11.47 3.62 21.22
N SER A 25 -10.14 3.62 21.22
CA SER A 25 -9.35 3.85 22.44
C SER A 25 -9.40 5.32 22.83
N LEU A 26 -10.12 5.64 23.90
CA LEU A 26 -10.27 7.02 24.38
C LEU A 26 -8.98 7.65 24.95
N ASP A 27 -7.96 6.83 25.20
CA ASP A 27 -6.69 7.26 25.76
C ASP A 27 -5.74 7.88 24.70
N LYS A 28 -6.05 7.68 23.41
CA LYS A 28 -5.27 8.23 22.29
C LYS A 28 -5.97 9.45 21.69
N ILE A 29 -5.29 10.59 21.72
CA ILE A 29 -5.79 11.87 21.17
C ILE A 29 -6.01 11.79 19.64
N ARG A 30 -5.18 11.03 18.94
CA ARG A 30 -5.32 10.70 17.52
C ARG A 30 -5.00 9.22 17.31
N ASP A 31 -5.84 8.53 16.55
CA ASP A 31 -5.62 7.13 16.18
C ASP A 31 -6.17 6.86 14.79
N GLU A 32 -5.62 5.87 14.09
CA GLU A 32 -6.22 5.31 12.89
C GLU A 32 -6.69 3.90 13.23
N LEU A 33 -7.93 3.56 12.87
CA LEU A 33 -8.49 2.24 13.13
C LEU A 33 -9.10 1.66 11.86
N GLU A 34 -9.01 0.34 11.73
CA GLU A 34 -9.71 -0.42 10.71
C GLU A 34 -10.99 -1.03 11.31
N PHE A 35 -12.12 -0.81 10.66
CA PHE A 35 -13.40 -1.38 11.05
C PHE A 35 -14.20 -1.78 9.82
N GLU A 36 -14.61 -3.05 9.75
CA GLU A 36 -15.38 -3.63 8.62
C GLU A 36 -14.76 -3.34 7.24
N GLY A 37 -13.43 -3.37 7.15
CA GLY A 37 -12.68 -3.13 5.91
C GLY A 37 -12.59 -1.66 5.48
N ARG A 38 -12.99 -0.73 6.36
CA ARG A 38 -12.81 0.72 6.20
C ARG A 38 -11.82 1.25 7.22
N PHE A 39 -11.14 2.33 6.86
CA PHE A 39 -10.18 3.01 7.72
C PHE A 39 -10.80 4.30 8.24
N TYR A 40 -10.68 4.54 9.55
CA TYR A 40 -11.17 5.75 10.18
C TYR A 40 -10.05 6.48 10.92
N ALA A 41 -9.92 7.77 10.65
CA ALA A 41 -9.10 8.67 11.45
C ALA A 41 -9.92 9.17 12.63
N VAL A 42 -9.51 8.80 13.84
CA VAL A 42 -10.15 9.20 15.08
C VAL A 42 -9.39 10.34 15.71
N LYS A 43 -10.13 11.40 16.07
CA LYS A 43 -9.61 12.56 16.79
C LYS A 43 -10.46 12.77 18.04
N ILE A 44 -9.78 12.82 19.17
CA ILE A 44 -10.39 13.07 20.48
C ILE A 44 -9.97 14.45 20.95
N ILE A 45 -10.95 15.28 21.28
CA ILE A 45 -10.74 16.63 21.80
C ILE A 45 -11.44 16.72 23.15
N ALA A 46 -10.67 16.87 24.21
CA ALA A 46 -11.20 17.22 25.52
C ALA A 46 -11.34 18.74 25.61
N HIS A 47 -12.55 19.23 25.90
CA HIS A 47 -12.82 20.64 26.15
C HIS A 47 -13.70 20.78 27.39
N ASN A 48 -13.14 21.39 28.44
CA ASN A 48 -13.73 21.47 29.78
C ASN A 48 -14.15 20.08 30.31
N GLU A 49 -15.44 19.90 30.60
CA GLU A 49 -16.02 18.67 31.12
C GLU A 49 -16.55 17.72 30.02
N LYS A 50 -16.28 18.03 28.75
CA LYS A 50 -16.81 17.30 27.61
C LYS A 50 -15.69 16.77 26.73
N THR A 51 -15.84 15.53 26.29
CA THR A 51 -14.94 14.91 25.31
C THR A 51 -15.66 14.75 23.98
N ILE A 52 -15.10 15.32 22.91
CA ILE A 52 -15.60 15.18 21.55
C ILE A 52 -14.78 14.10 20.85
N VAL A 53 -15.45 13.11 20.30
CA VAL A 53 -14.83 12.05 19.49
C VAL A 53 -15.32 12.23 18.06
N SER A 54 -14.37 12.41 17.14
CA SER A 54 -14.62 12.51 15.71
C SER A 54 -13.97 11.30 15.03
N ALA A 55 -14.72 10.56 14.23
CA ALA A 55 -14.21 9.48 13.38
C ALA A 55 -14.54 9.81 11.93
N ILE A 56 -13.51 9.94 11.09
CA ILE A 56 -13.64 10.31 9.68
C ILE A 56 -13.20 9.11 8.86
N ASP A 57 -14.04 8.66 7.93
CA ASP A 57 -13.65 7.62 6.97
C ASP A 57 -12.54 8.15 6.07
N ILE A 58 -11.38 7.51 6.10
CA ILE A 58 -10.17 7.84 5.33
C ILE A 58 -9.78 6.69 4.38
N SER A 59 -10.74 5.81 4.05
CA SER A 59 -10.47 4.60 3.27
C SER A 59 -9.92 4.90 1.88
N ASP A 60 -10.42 5.96 1.23
CA ASP A 60 -9.98 6.35 -0.11
C ASP A 60 -8.60 6.99 -0.08
N GLU A 61 -8.31 7.79 0.95
CA GLU A 61 -6.99 8.36 1.22
C GLU A 61 -5.97 7.23 1.46
N LYS A 62 -6.28 6.27 2.32
CA LYS A 62 -5.43 5.08 2.57
C LYS A 62 -5.19 4.27 1.30
N ARG A 63 -6.23 4.06 0.48
CA ARG A 63 -6.11 3.35 -0.80
C ARG A 63 -5.16 4.09 -1.74
N ASN A 64 -5.33 5.40 -1.88
CA ASN A 64 -4.49 6.23 -2.74
C ASN A 64 -3.03 6.28 -2.25
N GLU A 65 -2.82 6.41 -0.94
CA GLU A 65 -1.49 6.34 -0.33
C GLU A 65 -0.82 4.99 -0.62
N ARG A 66 -1.55 3.88 -0.42
CA ARG A 66 -1.05 2.54 -0.71
C ARG A 66 -0.74 2.38 -2.20
N LEU A 67 -1.59 2.86 -3.11
CA LEU A 67 -1.33 2.79 -4.56
C LEU A 67 -0.08 3.60 -4.95
N ALA A 68 0.10 4.80 -4.39
CA ALA A 68 1.29 5.61 -4.64
C ALA A 68 2.57 4.93 -4.11
N SER A 69 2.51 4.39 -2.89
CA SER A 69 3.60 3.61 -2.29
C SER A 69 3.93 2.38 -3.13
N MET A 70 2.92 1.60 -3.53
CA MET A 70 3.08 0.44 -4.42
C MET A 70 3.66 0.83 -5.77
N GLY A 71 3.27 1.98 -6.33
CA GLY A 71 3.84 2.49 -7.57
C GLY A 71 5.34 2.76 -7.45
N SER A 72 5.78 3.36 -6.34
CA SER A 72 7.20 3.58 -6.06
C SER A 72 7.97 2.27 -5.89
N VAL A 73 7.42 1.32 -5.12
CA VAL A 73 8.01 -0.01 -4.94
C VAL A 73 8.08 -0.78 -6.26
N ALA A 74 7.02 -0.73 -7.08
CA ALA A 74 6.97 -1.38 -8.38
C ALA A 74 8.00 -0.80 -9.36
N ALA A 75 8.17 0.53 -9.39
CA ALA A 75 9.18 1.18 -10.21
C ALA A 75 10.60 0.78 -9.78
N HIS A 76 10.85 0.75 -8.47
CA HIS A 76 12.12 0.31 -7.92
C HIS A 76 12.40 -1.15 -8.27
N LEU A 77 11.43 -2.04 -8.07
CA LEU A 77 11.54 -3.45 -8.40
C LEU A 77 11.77 -3.66 -9.91
N ALA A 78 11.10 -2.89 -10.77
CA ALA A 78 11.32 -2.93 -12.21
C ALA A 78 12.77 -2.58 -12.57
N HIS A 79 13.35 -1.57 -11.90
CA HIS A 79 14.78 -1.25 -12.06
C HIS A 79 15.68 -2.40 -11.58
N GLU A 80 15.40 -2.98 -10.42
CA GLU A 80 16.19 -4.09 -9.88
C GLU A 80 16.12 -5.36 -10.74
N ILE A 81 14.98 -5.62 -11.40
CA ILE A 81 14.83 -6.71 -12.37
C ILE A 81 15.60 -6.41 -13.66
N ARG A 82 15.53 -5.17 -14.15
CA ARG A 82 16.17 -4.78 -15.41
C ARG A 82 17.70 -4.88 -15.33
N ASN A 83 18.31 -4.56 -14.18
CA ASN A 83 19.75 -4.57 -14.00
C ASN A 83 20.45 -5.92 -14.32
N PRO A 84 20.06 -7.05 -13.71
CA PRO A 84 20.63 -8.34 -14.06
C PRO A 84 20.24 -8.78 -15.47
N ILE A 85 19.02 -8.48 -15.94
CA ILE A 85 18.57 -8.84 -17.30
C ILE A 85 19.45 -8.18 -18.36
N GLY A 86 19.76 -6.88 -18.21
CA GLY A 86 20.64 -6.17 -19.14
C GLY A 86 22.05 -6.78 -19.18
N SER A 87 22.58 -7.17 -18.02
CA SER A 87 23.88 -7.87 -17.94
C SER A 87 23.83 -9.23 -18.65
N ILE A 88 22.76 -10.01 -18.46
CA ILE A 88 22.56 -11.31 -19.13
C ILE A 88 22.40 -11.11 -20.64
N SER A 89 21.71 -10.06 -21.10
CA SER A 89 21.54 -9.73 -22.52
C SER A 89 22.88 -9.46 -23.21
N LEU A 90 23.77 -8.72 -22.56
CA LEU A 90 25.12 -8.45 -23.06
C LEU A 90 25.97 -9.73 -23.12
N LEU A 91 25.91 -10.56 -22.07
CA LEU A 91 26.60 -11.85 -22.03
C LEU A 91 26.09 -12.80 -23.12
N ALA A 92 24.78 -12.89 -23.33
CA ALA A 92 24.17 -13.70 -24.38
C ALA A 92 24.60 -13.23 -25.79
N SER A 93 24.67 -11.92 -26.00
CA SER A 93 25.14 -11.34 -27.28
C SER A 93 26.61 -11.65 -27.54
N THR A 94 27.45 -11.57 -26.49
CA THR A 94 28.87 -11.97 -26.56
C THR A 94 29.00 -13.46 -26.85
N LEU A 95 28.19 -14.30 -26.20
CA LEU A 95 28.17 -15.74 -26.42
C LEU A 95 27.74 -16.09 -27.85
N PHE A 96 26.73 -15.40 -28.40
CA PHE A 96 26.29 -15.63 -29.77
C PHE A 96 27.42 -15.37 -30.77
N ALA A 97 28.14 -14.27 -30.60
CA ALA A 97 29.26 -13.89 -31.45
C ALA A 97 30.42 -14.89 -31.41
N ARG A 98 30.67 -15.51 -30.24
CA ARG A 98 31.79 -16.44 -30.02
C ARG A 98 31.42 -17.92 -30.17
N SER A 99 30.15 -18.26 -30.25
CA SER A 99 29.67 -19.65 -30.32
C SER A 99 29.80 -20.26 -31.72
N GLU A 100 30.10 -21.57 -31.76
CA GLU A 100 30.05 -22.39 -32.97
C GLU A 100 28.63 -22.42 -33.57
N LEU A 101 28.53 -22.57 -34.90
CA LEU A 101 27.26 -22.55 -35.64
C LEU A 101 26.22 -23.52 -35.05
N LYS A 102 26.66 -24.71 -34.63
CA LYS A 102 25.79 -25.73 -34.01
C LYS A 102 25.13 -25.28 -32.70
N ASN A 103 25.70 -24.30 -31.99
CA ASN A 103 25.19 -23.81 -30.70
C ASN A 103 24.41 -22.49 -30.81
N LYS A 104 24.51 -21.77 -31.94
CA LYS A 104 23.88 -20.45 -32.12
C LYS A 104 22.36 -20.45 -31.93
N HIS A 105 21.69 -21.54 -32.30
CA HIS A 105 20.24 -21.66 -32.15
C HIS A 105 19.80 -21.59 -30.68
N ILE A 106 20.59 -22.18 -29.76
CA ILE A 106 20.33 -22.13 -28.31
C ILE A 106 20.47 -20.70 -27.80
N VAL A 107 21.52 -19.99 -28.23
CA VAL A 107 21.77 -18.61 -27.81
C VAL A 107 20.68 -17.67 -28.32
N LEU A 108 20.15 -17.91 -29.53
CA LEU A 108 19.00 -17.17 -30.06
C LEU A 108 17.74 -17.37 -29.20
N GLU A 109 17.48 -18.59 -28.72
CA GLU A 109 16.34 -18.83 -27.82
C GLU A 109 16.51 -18.12 -26.46
N ILE A 110 17.74 -18.06 -25.93
CA ILE A 110 18.06 -17.28 -24.73
C ILE A 110 17.77 -15.79 -24.96
N GLN A 111 18.24 -15.22 -26.08
CA GLN A 111 18.00 -13.82 -26.42
C GLN A 111 16.51 -13.52 -26.60
N LYS A 112 15.74 -14.42 -27.23
CA LYS A 112 14.27 -14.31 -27.34
C LYS A 112 13.60 -14.33 -25.97
N ALA A 113 14.06 -15.18 -25.05
CA ALA A 113 13.52 -15.24 -23.71
C ALA A 113 13.76 -13.96 -22.92
N ILE A 114 14.98 -13.41 -22.98
CA ILE A 114 15.35 -12.12 -22.39
C ILE A 114 14.49 -10.99 -22.95
N ALA A 115 14.35 -10.92 -24.28
CA ALA A 115 13.55 -9.90 -24.96
C ALA A 115 12.05 -9.95 -24.64
N ARG A 116 11.53 -11.05 -24.07
CA ARG A 116 10.14 -11.11 -23.57
C ARG A 116 9.98 -10.43 -22.22
N VAL A 117 11.04 -10.36 -21.41
CA VAL A 117 11.01 -9.78 -20.06
C VAL A 117 11.35 -8.28 -20.09
N GLU A 118 12.07 -7.82 -21.12
CA GLU A 118 12.36 -6.39 -21.32
C GLU A 118 11.20 -5.59 -21.95
N ARG A 119 10.17 -6.27 -22.48
CA ARG A 119 8.97 -5.66 -23.09
C ARG A 119 7.93 -5.35 -22.03
#